data_AF-A0A973CPU8-F1
#
_entry.id   AF-A0A973CPU8-F1
#
_cell.length_a   1.000
_cell.length_b   1.000
_cell.length_c   1.000
_cell.angle_alpha   90.00
_cell.angle_beta   90.00
_cell.angle_gamma   90.00
#
_symmetry.space_group_name_H-M   'P 1'
#
loop_
_entity.id
_entity.type
_entity.pdbx_description
1 polymer ?
#
loop_
_entity_poly.entity_id
_entity_poly.type
_entity_poly.pdbx_seq_one_letter_code
_entity_poly.pdbx_strand_id
1 'polypeptide(L)'
;MRKFICLLMVQLLLAAESQTVVIKSIPHIKQKPDFCGEACVAMLMQKLGYKNVTQDMVFNKSWLSPLEGRGCYTRELKVAIQGLGFKTGKIFHTVKAGSEQEINEEWLKLYGNLKKGISSIVCMHYNDQPNTTEHFRLIVGYDPKKDEVIYHEPALAKSPYKRMSLKMFKKLWPLKYDKKKWSLIRFTMDPANVKKQKPDTGFTNADYAQEVMRLKKLLPKNFSYVIEKPFLIVGDENSMVVQQRSKRTVAWATAHLKKSYFAKDPKKLLTIYLFKDKASYRKYCWKLWRDKPTTPYGYYSSANNALVMNIATGGGTLVHEMVHPFMEANFDECPAWFNEGLASLYEQSGRRNGQIVGFTNWRLKGLKTQIKGGLMSFKKLLSTSSNQFYGGNNYAQARYLCYYLQEKKLLRKYYKSFVKNAKKDPSGYDTLVTILGAEGKDMVKFQKAWELWISKLVYR
;
A
#
# COMPACT_ATOMS: atom_id res chain seq x y z
N MET A 1 23.76 -38.75 58.74
CA MET A 1 24.11 -37.50 58.01
C MET A 1 23.95 -37.58 56.49
N ARG A 2 24.47 -38.60 55.77
CA ARG A 2 24.36 -38.67 54.29
C ARG A 2 22.93 -38.76 53.70
N LYS A 3 21.97 -39.41 54.39
CA LYS A 3 20.55 -39.45 53.95
C LYS A 3 19.80 -38.13 54.13
N PHE A 4 20.18 -37.31 55.11
CA PHE A 4 19.58 -35.99 55.35
C PHE A 4 20.07 -34.93 54.35
N ILE A 5 21.33 -35.02 53.93
CA ILE A 5 21.92 -34.12 52.91
C ILE A 5 21.31 -34.39 51.52
N CYS A 6 20.97 -35.65 51.21
CA CYS A 6 20.31 -36.02 49.95
C CYS A 6 18.85 -35.52 49.89
N LEU A 7 18.13 -35.56 51.01
CA LEU A 7 16.76 -35.04 51.09
C LEU A 7 16.70 -33.50 51.01
N LEU A 8 17.66 -32.81 51.65
CA LEU A 8 17.79 -31.35 51.53
C LEU A 8 18.17 -30.91 50.11
N MET A 9 19.07 -31.63 49.43
CA MET A 9 19.41 -31.32 48.02
C MET A 9 18.24 -31.52 47.06
N VAL A 10 17.41 -32.56 47.26
CA VAL A 10 16.20 -32.78 46.44
C VAL A 10 15.13 -31.71 46.73
N GLN A 11 14.96 -31.29 47.99
CA GLN A 11 14.07 -30.17 48.33
C GLN A 11 14.59 -28.80 47.82
N LEU A 12 15.90 -28.57 47.79
CA LEU A 12 16.51 -27.37 47.20
C LEU A 12 16.43 -27.35 45.66
N LEU A 13 16.52 -28.52 45.01
CA LEU A 13 16.29 -28.65 43.56
C LEU A 13 14.81 -28.47 43.17
N LEU A 14 13.87 -28.93 44.01
CA LEU A 14 12.43 -28.68 43.83
C LEU A 14 12.04 -27.24 44.16
N ALA A 15 12.70 -26.59 45.13
CA ALA A 15 12.48 -25.19 45.46
C ALA A 15 12.94 -24.24 44.33
N ALA A 16 13.98 -24.62 43.57
CA ALA A 16 14.47 -23.87 42.42
C ALA A 16 13.54 -23.93 41.19
N GLU A 17 12.60 -24.88 41.12
CA GLU A 17 11.63 -25.00 40.01
C GLU A 17 10.35 -24.17 40.20
N SER A 18 10.24 -23.41 41.29
CA SER A 18 9.02 -22.70 41.68
C SER A 18 8.91 -21.25 41.17
N GLN A 19 9.93 -20.73 40.49
CA GLN A 19 9.94 -19.32 40.09
C GLN A 19 9.27 -19.11 38.73
N THR A 20 8.33 -18.17 38.69
CA THR A 20 7.70 -17.69 37.45
C THR A 20 8.76 -17.14 36.49
N VAL A 21 8.83 -17.71 35.29
CA VAL A 21 9.76 -17.30 34.23
C VAL A 21 9.03 -16.37 33.27
N VAL A 22 9.50 -15.14 33.09
CA VAL A 22 8.90 -14.16 32.17
C VAL A 22 9.97 -13.30 31.52
N ILE A 23 9.91 -13.22 30.20
CA ILE A 23 10.70 -12.27 29.40
C ILE A 23 9.99 -10.91 29.45
N LYS A 24 10.50 -10.01 30.30
CA LYS A 24 9.90 -8.70 30.56
C LYS A 24 10.19 -7.67 29.45
N SER A 25 9.42 -6.58 29.47
CA SER A 25 9.59 -5.38 28.64
C SER A 25 9.51 -5.62 27.13
N ILE A 26 8.73 -6.61 26.68
CA ILE A 26 8.39 -6.79 25.27
C ILE A 26 7.26 -5.79 24.95
N PRO A 27 7.40 -4.92 23.94
CA PRO A 27 6.30 -4.04 23.54
C PRO A 27 5.16 -4.87 22.94
N HIS A 28 3.92 -4.45 23.16
CA HIS A 28 2.76 -5.05 22.51
C HIS A 28 2.45 -4.34 21.20
N ILE A 29 2.22 -5.11 20.13
CA ILE A 29 1.81 -4.64 18.82
C ILE A 29 0.50 -5.35 18.44
N LYS A 30 -0.59 -4.60 18.27
CA LYS A 30 -1.81 -5.15 17.67
C LYS A 30 -1.53 -5.48 16.20
N GLN A 31 -1.87 -6.68 15.77
CA GLN A 31 -1.73 -7.08 14.37
C GLN A 31 -2.58 -6.20 13.45
N LYS A 32 -2.07 -5.98 12.24
CA LYS A 32 -2.90 -5.69 11.07
C LYS A 32 -3.77 -6.91 10.75
N PRO A 33 -4.87 -6.74 10.00
CA PRO A 33 -5.64 -7.87 9.46
C PRO A 33 -4.73 -9.01 8.97
N ASP A 34 -4.94 -10.20 9.54
CA ASP A 34 -4.20 -11.45 9.26
C ASP A 34 -2.67 -11.45 9.53
N PHE A 35 -2.10 -10.42 10.15
CA PHE A 35 -0.64 -10.30 10.38
C PHE A 35 -0.19 -10.76 11.78
N CYS A 36 -0.77 -11.85 12.28
CA CYS A 36 -0.51 -12.32 13.66
C CYS A 36 0.96 -12.73 13.87
N GLY A 37 1.56 -13.42 12.89
CA GLY A 37 2.96 -13.84 12.96
C GLY A 37 3.92 -12.66 12.83
N GLU A 38 3.65 -11.76 11.90
CA GLU A 38 4.43 -10.56 11.63
C GLU A 38 4.45 -9.63 12.84
N ALA A 39 3.31 -9.45 13.51
CA ALA A 39 3.21 -8.70 14.75
C ALA A 39 4.07 -9.32 15.85
N CYS A 40 4.00 -10.64 16.04
CA CYS A 40 4.82 -11.35 17.03
C CYS A 40 6.33 -11.13 16.81
N VAL A 41 6.78 -11.23 15.55
CA VAL A 41 8.19 -10.99 15.19
C VAL A 41 8.59 -9.53 15.42
N ALA A 42 7.73 -8.57 15.04
CA ALA A 42 7.98 -7.15 15.24
C ALA A 42 8.11 -6.80 16.74
N MET A 43 7.27 -7.37 17.61
CA MET A 43 7.40 -7.17 19.07
C MET A 43 8.78 -7.55 19.58
N LEU A 44 9.31 -8.69 19.12
CA LEU A 44 10.66 -9.16 19.50
C LEU A 44 11.78 -8.31 18.92
N MET A 45 11.67 -7.90 17.65
CA MET A 45 12.64 -7.00 17.04
C MET A 45 12.73 -5.67 17.82
N GLN A 46 11.60 -5.11 18.23
CA GLN A 46 11.57 -3.90 19.04
C GLN A 46 12.12 -4.12 20.46
N LYS A 47 11.86 -5.28 21.09
CA LYS A 47 12.47 -5.67 22.36
C LYS A 47 14.01 -5.71 22.28
N LEU A 48 14.57 -6.08 21.13
CA LEU A 48 16.00 -6.14 20.86
C LEU A 48 16.61 -4.76 20.49
N GLY A 49 15.82 -3.69 20.56
CA GLY A 49 16.28 -2.32 20.29
C GLY A 49 16.04 -1.85 18.85
N TYR A 50 15.52 -2.70 17.96
CA TYR A 50 15.18 -2.31 16.58
C TYR A 50 13.77 -1.71 16.52
N LYS A 51 13.58 -0.57 17.21
CA LYS A 51 12.27 0.09 17.42
C LYS A 51 11.51 0.41 16.12
N ASN A 52 12.22 0.61 15.00
CA ASN A 52 11.61 0.94 13.72
C ASN A 52 11.15 -0.28 12.90
N VAL A 53 11.39 -1.51 13.38
CA VAL A 53 10.92 -2.71 12.70
C VAL A 53 9.44 -2.90 12.95
N THR A 54 8.65 -2.86 11.88
CA THR A 54 7.20 -3.02 11.89
C THR A 54 6.79 -4.39 11.36
N GLN A 55 5.53 -4.78 11.58
CA GLN A 55 4.95 -5.97 10.97
C GLN A 55 5.00 -5.94 9.42
N ASP A 56 4.98 -4.75 8.81
CA ASP A 56 5.10 -4.60 7.35
C ASP A 56 6.49 -5.01 6.87
N MET A 57 7.54 -4.60 7.60
CA MET A 57 8.91 -4.99 7.30
C MET A 57 9.09 -6.51 7.43
N VAL A 58 8.42 -7.14 8.41
CA VAL A 58 8.44 -8.60 8.54
C VAL A 58 7.76 -9.25 7.33
N PHE A 59 6.57 -8.80 6.94
CA PHE A 59 5.88 -9.29 5.74
C PHE A 59 6.75 -9.15 4.49
N ASN A 60 7.43 -8.02 4.31
CA ASN A 60 8.29 -7.78 3.13
C ASN A 60 9.50 -8.72 3.05
N LYS A 61 9.91 -9.35 4.16
CA LYS A 61 10.98 -10.37 4.19
C LYS A 61 10.48 -11.78 3.90
N SER A 62 9.18 -11.99 3.85
CA SER A 62 8.57 -13.32 3.73
C SER A 62 8.56 -13.88 2.30
N TRP A 63 8.77 -13.01 1.30
CA TRP A 63 8.58 -13.28 -0.13
C TRP A 63 7.14 -13.65 -0.54
N LEU A 64 6.17 -13.54 0.38
CA LEU A 64 4.76 -13.72 0.05
C LEU A 64 4.32 -12.65 -0.95
N SER A 65 3.70 -13.11 -2.04
CA SER A 65 3.11 -12.19 -3.01
C SER A 65 2.00 -11.38 -2.32
N PRO A 66 2.02 -10.04 -2.39
CA PRO A 66 0.94 -9.22 -1.83
C PRO A 66 -0.42 -9.47 -2.50
N LEU A 67 -0.44 -10.01 -3.73
CA LEU A 67 -1.68 -10.38 -4.43
C LEU A 67 -2.43 -11.55 -3.77
N GLU A 68 -1.78 -12.30 -2.88
CA GLU A 68 -2.45 -13.31 -2.06
C GLU A 68 -3.49 -12.67 -1.12
N GLY A 69 -3.26 -11.42 -0.67
CA GLY A 69 -4.21 -10.70 0.19
C GLY A 69 -4.42 -11.37 1.54
N ARG A 70 -3.34 -11.94 2.10
CA ARG A 70 -3.27 -12.61 3.41
C ARG A 70 -1.94 -12.32 4.09
N GLY A 71 -1.84 -12.61 5.38
CA GLY A 71 -0.56 -12.63 6.10
C GLY A 71 0.24 -13.91 5.85
N CYS A 72 1.42 -13.97 6.48
CA CYS A 72 2.32 -15.10 6.40
C CYS A 72 1.72 -16.33 7.09
N TYR A 73 1.77 -17.47 6.41
CA TYR A 73 1.64 -18.76 7.06
C TYR A 73 3.02 -19.25 7.50
N THR A 74 3.07 -20.44 8.08
CA THR A 74 4.29 -20.97 8.71
C THR A 74 5.50 -20.96 7.76
N ARG A 75 5.29 -21.26 6.48
CA ARG A 75 6.37 -21.33 5.50
C ARG A 75 6.94 -19.94 5.18
N GLU A 76 6.10 -18.95 4.93
CA GLU A 76 6.57 -17.59 4.61
C GLU A 76 7.10 -16.88 5.87
N LEU A 77 6.48 -17.12 7.03
CA LEU A 77 6.94 -16.56 8.30
C LEU A 77 8.32 -17.10 8.68
N LYS A 78 8.59 -18.40 8.42
CA LYS A 78 9.94 -18.98 8.57
C LYS A 78 10.97 -18.18 7.78
N VAL A 79 10.69 -17.91 6.50
CA VAL A 79 11.61 -17.17 5.62
C VAL A 79 11.85 -15.77 6.17
N ALA A 80 10.80 -15.07 6.61
CA ALA A 80 10.93 -13.75 7.22
C ALA A 80 11.79 -13.77 8.50
N ILE A 81 11.50 -14.68 9.42
CA ILE A 81 12.21 -14.82 10.71
C ILE A 81 13.70 -15.11 10.48
N GLN A 82 14.01 -16.06 9.59
CA GLN A 82 15.38 -16.42 9.25
C GLN A 82 16.10 -15.28 8.50
N GLY A 83 15.42 -14.58 7.60
CA GLY A 83 15.94 -13.41 6.90
C GLY A 83 16.27 -12.23 7.82
N LEU A 84 15.60 -12.12 8.97
CA LEU A 84 15.91 -11.15 10.03
C LEU A 84 17.08 -11.59 10.93
N GLY A 85 17.50 -12.86 10.85
CA GLY A 85 18.66 -13.40 11.55
C GLY A 85 18.34 -14.22 12.81
N PHE A 86 17.08 -14.53 13.08
CA PHE A 86 16.74 -15.44 14.18
C PHE A 86 17.08 -16.89 13.83
N LYS A 87 17.55 -17.66 14.82
CA LYS A 87 17.69 -19.11 14.71
C LYS A 87 16.41 -19.78 15.17
N THR A 88 15.70 -20.45 14.24
CA THR A 88 14.37 -21.01 14.51
C THR A 88 14.36 -22.41 15.10
N GLY A 89 15.45 -23.17 14.94
CA GLY A 89 15.47 -24.62 15.16
C GLY A 89 14.53 -25.37 14.20
N LYS A 90 14.17 -26.61 14.57
CA LYS A 90 13.10 -27.38 13.91
C LYS A 90 11.76 -26.68 14.20
N ILE A 91 10.95 -26.47 13.16
CA ILE A 91 9.68 -25.71 13.26
C ILE A 91 8.46 -26.62 13.30
N PHE A 92 8.45 -27.65 12.46
CA PHE A 92 7.36 -28.63 12.37
C PHE A 92 7.74 -29.85 13.21
N HIS A 93 6.97 -30.12 14.25
CA HIS A 93 7.09 -31.31 15.08
C HIS A 93 5.85 -32.17 14.89
N THR A 94 6.07 -33.43 14.51
CA THR A 94 4.97 -34.38 14.31
C THR A 94 4.82 -35.20 15.57
N VAL A 95 3.60 -35.29 16.07
CA VAL A 95 3.25 -36.13 17.22
C VAL A 95 2.14 -37.11 16.87
N LYS A 96 2.06 -38.24 17.57
CA LYS A 96 0.92 -39.15 17.48
C LYS A 96 -0.35 -38.45 17.94
N ALA A 97 -1.46 -38.69 17.24
CA ALA A 97 -2.76 -38.15 17.61
C ALA A 97 -3.11 -38.54 19.06
N GLY A 98 -3.47 -37.56 19.88
CA GLY A 98 -3.84 -37.77 21.30
C GLY A 98 -2.67 -38.04 22.26
N SER A 99 -1.41 -38.07 21.80
CA SER A 99 -0.27 -38.35 22.69
C SER A 99 0.07 -37.15 23.57
N GLU A 100 -0.41 -37.15 24.82
CA GLU A 100 -0.06 -36.13 25.82
C GLU A 100 1.43 -36.13 26.15
N GLN A 101 2.06 -37.30 26.14
CA GLN A 101 3.50 -37.44 26.39
C GLN A 101 4.32 -36.67 25.35
N GLU A 102 4.09 -36.89 24.06
CA GLU A 102 4.86 -36.25 22.98
C GLU A 102 4.62 -34.74 22.95
N ILE A 103 3.39 -34.29 23.25
CA ILE A 103 3.08 -32.85 23.42
C ILE A 103 3.83 -32.28 24.63
N ASN A 104 3.90 -33.01 25.74
CA ASN A 104 4.61 -32.57 26.94
C ASN A 104 6.13 -32.48 26.72
N GLU A 105 6.71 -33.39 25.95
CA GLU A 105 8.14 -33.34 25.57
C GLU A 105 8.47 -32.06 24.78
N GLU A 106 7.62 -31.67 23.83
CA GLU A 106 7.80 -30.41 23.09
C GLU A 106 7.54 -29.17 23.96
N TRP A 107 6.60 -29.23 24.90
CA TRP A 107 6.41 -28.19 25.91
C TRP A 107 7.66 -28.01 26.78
N LEU A 108 8.27 -29.09 27.27
CA LEU A 108 9.47 -29.01 28.10
C LEU A 108 10.65 -28.36 27.37
N LYS A 109 10.79 -28.63 26.06
CA LYS A 109 11.78 -27.94 25.20
C LYS A 109 11.49 -26.44 25.09
N LEU A 110 10.23 -26.05 24.90
CA LEU A 110 9.82 -24.64 24.89
C LEU A 110 10.12 -23.97 26.24
N TYR A 111 9.72 -24.61 27.35
CA TYR A 111 9.94 -24.08 28.70
C TYR A 111 11.44 -23.94 29.02
N GLY A 112 12.26 -24.91 28.61
CA GLY A 112 13.71 -24.82 28.72
C GLY A 112 14.31 -23.61 28.00
N ASN A 113 13.75 -23.21 26.85
CA ASN A 113 14.14 -21.98 26.16
C ASN A 113 13.71 -20.72 26.91
N LEU A 114 12.49 -20.70 27.49
CA LEU A 114 12.03 -19.58 28.30
C LEU A 114 12.94 -19.34 29.51
N LYS A 115 13.41 -20.41 30.19
CA LYS A 115 14.39 -20.31 31.28
C LYS A 115 15.71 -19.64 30.85
N LYS A 116 16.06 -19.74 29.57
CA LYS A 116 17.24 -19.09 28.95
C LYS A 116 16.94 -17.68 28.39
N GLY A 117 15.74 -17.16 28.63
CA GLY A 117 15.30 -15.86 28.08
C GLY A 117 14.95 -15.89 26.58
N ILE A 118 14.79 -17.08 25.99
CA ILE A 118 14.46 -17.25 24.57
C ILE A 118 12.97 -17.53 24.42
N SER A 119 12.26 -16.61 23.77
CA SER A 119 10.82 -16.73 23.49
C SER A 119 10.54 -17.71 22.35
N SER A 120 9.26 -18.07 22.17
CA SER A 120 8.82 -18.86 21.02
C SER A 120 7.55 -18.28 20.40
N ILE A 121 7.45 -18.30 19.06
CA ILE A 121 6.18 -18.07 18.37
C ILE A 121 5.55 -19.44 18.10
N VAL A 122 4.27 -19.60 18.42
CA VAL A 122 3.54 -20.86 18.27
C VAL A 122 2.34 -20.65 17.36
N CYS A 123 2.13 -21.53 16.38
CA CYS A 123 0.86 -21.61 15.64
C CYS A 123 -0.08 -22.54 16.40
N MET A 124 -1.30 -22.09 16.65
CA MET A 124 -2.31 -22.84 17.38
C MET A 124 -3.71 -22.42 16.97
N HIS A 125 -4.72 -23.16 17.42
CA HIS A 125 -6.11 -22.73 17.33
C HIS A 125 -6.34 -21.44 18.15
N TYR A 126 -7.09 -20.48 17.60
CA TYR A 126 -7.35 -19.20 18.29
C TYR A 126 -8.11 -19.41 19.61
N ASN A 127 -9.14 -20.25 19.62
CA ASN A 127 -9.82 -20.68 20.85
C ASN A 127 -10.21 -22.17 20.75
N ASP A 128 -10.98 -22.69 21.69
CA ASP A 128 -11.38 -24.11 21.71
C ASP A 128 -12.74 -24.39 21.07
N GLN A 129 -13.33 -23.40 20.38
CA GLN A 129 -14.56 -23.57 19.64
C GLN A 129 -14.31 -24.38 18.35
N PRO A 130 -15.29 -25.18 17.91
CA PRO A 130 -15.24 -25.83 16.60
C PRO A 130 -15.01 -24.80 15.48
N ASN A 131 -14.17 -25.15 14.48
CA ASN A 131 -13.88 -24.33 13.29
C ASN A 131 -13.18 -22.98 13.53
N THR A 132 -12.56 -22.80 14.69
CA THR A 132 -11.65 -21.66 14.92
C THR A 132 -10.51 -21.61 13.91
N THR A 133 -10.09 -20.40 13.55
CA THR A 133 -8.90 -20.20 12.71
C THR A 133 -7.63 -20.50 13.49
N GLU A 134 -6.57 -20.79 12.74
CA GLU A 134 -5.20 -20.81 13.24
C GLU A 134 -4.73 -19.38 13.55
N HIS A 135 -3.81 -19.29 14.50
CA HIS A 135 -3.32 -18.03 15.01
C HIS A 135 -1.91 -18.17 15.61
N PHE A 136 -1.04 -17.20 15.33
CA PHE A 136 0.29 -17.12 15.93
C PHE A 136 0.26 -16.35 17.24
N ARG A 137 0.79 -16.95 18.31
CA ARG A 137 1.01 -16.29 19.60
C ARG A 137 2.48 -16.27 19.96
N LEU A 138 2.92 -15.19 20.61
CA LEU A 138 4.27 -15.06 21.15
C LEU A 138 4.27 -15.52 22.61
N ILE A 139 4.89 -16.65 22.89
CA ILE A 139 5.03 -17.21 24.23
C ILE A 139 6.27 -16.61 24.90
N VAL A 140 6.06 -15.99 26.06
CA VAL A 140 7.07 -15.16 26.75
C VAL A 140 7.33 -15.59 28.19
N GLY A 141 6.56 -16.54 28.73
CA GLY A 141 6.77 -17.01 30.08
C GLY A 141 5.90 -18.18 30.49
N TYR A 142 6.15 -18.67 31.69
CA TYR A 142 5.39 -19.71 32.36
C TYR A 142 5.44 -19.51 33.87
N ASP A 143 4.31 -19.70 34.52
CA ASP A 143 4.12 -19.59 35.96
C ASP A 143 3.85 -20.99 36.55
N PRO A 144 4.86 -21.68 37.11
CA PRO A 144 4.70 -23.04 37.60
C PRO A 144 3.77 -23.11 38.82
N LYS A 145 3.62 -22.01 39.59
CA LYS A 145 2.72 -21.97 40.76
C LYS A 145 1.25 -21.98 40.37
N LYS A 146 0.92 -21.45 39.19
CA LYS A 146 -0.46 -21.34 38.69
C LYS A 146 -0.74 -22.29 37.52
N ASP A 147 0.26 -23.01 37.05
CA ASP A 147 0.22 -23.81 35.82
C ASP A 147 -0.26 -22.96 34.62
N GLU A 148 0.27 -21.75 34.48
CA GLU A 148 -0.15 -20.78 33.46
C GLU A 148 0.96 -20.42 32.48
N VAL A 149 0.66 -20.51 31.19
CA VAL A 149 1.50 -20.00 30.09
C VAL A 149 1.24 -18.51 29.91
N ILE A 150 2.32 -17.73 29.81
CA ILE A 150 2.27 -16.28 29.65
C ILE A 150 2.64 -15.94 28.20
N TYR A 151 1.79 -15.17 27.53
CA TYR A 151 1.92 -14.89 26.10
C TYR A 151 1.45 -13.48 25.72
N HIS A 152 1.86 -13.01 24.55
CA HIS A 152 1.32 -11.82 23.91
C HIS A 152 0.29 -12.24 22.86
N GLU A 153 -0.88 -11.61 22.92
CA GLU A 153 -2.01 -11.84 22.01
C GLU A 153 -2.02 -10.72 20.96
N PRO A 154 -1.55 -10.95 19.72
CA PRO A 154 -1.49 -9.91 18.70
C PRO A 154 -2.87 -9.51 18.17
N ALA A 155 -3.91 -10.34 18.28
CA ALA A 155 -5.25 -10.00 17.79
C ALA A 155 -5.93 -8.87 18.59
N LEU A 156 -5.58 -8.72 19.87
CA LEU A 156 -6.22 -7.79 20.80
C LEU A 156 -5.32 -6.58 21.08
N ALA A 157 -5.89 -5.38 21.13
CA ALA A 157 -5.15 -4.17 21.52
C ALA A 157 -4.79 -4.20 23.01
N LYS A 158 -3.64 -3.61 23.39
CA LYS A 158 -3.21 -3.43 24.79
C LYS A 158 -3.28 -4.74 25.59
N SER A 159 -2.85 -5.85 24.97
CA SER A 159 -2.98 -7.20 25.52
C SER A 159 -1.63 -7.90 25.73
N PRO A 160 -0.61 -7.25 26.35
CA PRO A 160 0.63 -7.92 26.71
C PRO A 160 0.41 -8.89 27.87
N TYR A 161 1.31 -9.87 28.01
CA TYR A 161 1.41 -10.77 29.16
C TYR A 161 0.08 -11.43 29.60
N LYS A 162 -0.76 -11.81 28.63
CA LYS A 162 -1.95 -12.63 28.89
C LYS A 162 -1.55 -14.00 29.42
N ARG A 163 -2.49 -14.63 30.12
CA ARG A 163 -2.31 -15.92 30.79
C ARG A 163 -3.35 -16.90 30.28
N MET A 164 -2.95 -18.16 30.13
CA MET A 164 -3.85 -19.30 29.91
C MET A 164 -3.30 -20.51 30.65
N SER A 165 -4.15 -21.43 31.12
CA SER A 165 -3.65 -22.65 31.75
C SER A 165 -2.81 -23.48 30.77
N LEU A 166 -1.82 -24.20 31.27
CA LEU A 166 -1.00 -25.10 30.46
C LEU A 166 -1.85 -26.18 29.79
N LYS A 167 -2.88 -26.67 30.49
CA LYS A 167 -3.90 -27.57 29.93
C LYS A 167 -4.57 -26.96 28.69
N MET A 168 -5.00 -25.69 28.76
CA MET A 168 -5.61 -25.01 27.61
C MET A 168 -4.59 -24.81 26.49
N PHE A 169 -3.37 -24.36 26.80
CA PHE A 169 -2.30 -24.21 25.80
C PHE A 169 -2.04 -25.52 25.04
N LYS A 170 -1.89 -26.64 25.75
CA LYS A 170 -1.69 -27.98 25.16
C LYS A 170 -2.91 -28.49 24.39
N LYS A 171 -4.12 -28.05 24.74
CA LYS A 171 -5.35 -28.33 23.97
C LYS A 171 -5.37 -27.60 22.63
N LEU A 172 -4.91 -26.34 22.60
CA LEU A 172 -4.96 -25.47 21.42
C LEU A 172 -3.79 -25.67 20.44
N TRP A 173 -2.62 -26.09 20.94
CA TRP A 173 -1.38 -26.14 20.16
C TRP A 173 -1.37 -27.17 19.02
N PRO A 174 -1.85 -28.42 19.18
CA PRO A 174 -1.81 -29.41 18.10
C PRO A 174 -2.76 -29.07 16.96
N LEU A 175 -2.22 -28.92 15.75
CA LEU A 175 -2.96 -28.75 14.51
C LEU A 175 -3.27 -30.14 13.90
N LYS A 176 -4.56 -30.44 13.79
CA LYS A 176 -5.07 -31.80 13.53
C LYS A 176 -5.41 -32.06 12.06
N TYR A 177 -4.45 -31.78 11.17
CA TYR A 177 -4.65 -31.96 9.72
C TYR A 177 -4.77 -33.43 9.30
N ASP A 178 -4.20 -34.35 10.08
CA ASP A 178 -4.23 -35.79 9.83
C ASP A 178 -4.81 -36.53 11.06
N LYS A 179 -5.51 -37.65 10.80
CA LYS A 179 -6.21 -38.42 11.84
C LYS A 179 -5.26 -39.16 12.79
N LYS A 180 -4.07 -39.53 12.33
CA LYS A 180 -3.08 -40.35 13.07
C LYS A 180 -1.91 -39.53 13.58
N LYS A 181 -1.60 -38.40 12.93
CA LYS A 181 -0.47 -37.54 13.24
C LYS A 181 -0.90 -36.08 13.33
N TRP A 182 -0.55 -35.41 14.42
CA TRP A 182 -0.80 -33.97 14.59
C TRP A 182 0.50 -33.18 14.42
N SER A 183 0.37 -31.90 14.08
CA SER A 183 1.50 -30.99 13.91
C SER A 183 1.55 -29.98 15.06
N LEU A 184 2.70 -29.90 15.73
CA LEU A 184 3.04 -28.80 16.63
C LEU A 184 3.97 -27.85 15.89
N ILE A 185 3.54 -26.61 15.71
CA ILE A 185 4.32 -25.58 15.01
C ILE A 185 4.90 -24.61 16.02
N ARG A 186 6.22 -24.49 16.05
CA ARG A 186 6.95 -23.61 16.97
C ARG A 186 8.19 -23.01 16.33
N PHE A 187 8.33 -21.70 16.41
CA PHE A 187 9.57 -21.01 16.09
C PHE A 187 10.29 -20.68 17.39
N THR A 188 11.49 -21.23 17.58
CA THR A 188 12.39 -20.71 18.62
C THR A 188 12.88 -19.34 18.16
N MET A 189 12.81 -18.30 19.00
CA MET A 189 13.20 -16.95 18.61
C MET A 189 14.56 -16.57 19.20
N ASP A 190 15.58 -17.38 18.90
CA ASP A 190 16.96 -17.11 19.34
C ASP A 190 17.56 -15.95 18.52
N PRO A 191 17.94 -14.83 19.16
CA PRO A 191 18.35 -13.62 18.48
C PRO A 191 19.83 -13.58 18.08
N ALA A 192 20.59 -14.67 18.23
CA ALA A 192 22.05 -14.70 18.11
C ALA A 192 22.64 -14.00 16.86
N ASN A 193 21.92 -14.03 15.72
CA ASN A 193 22.39 -13.44 14.46
C ASN A 193 21.47 -12.32 13.95
N VAL A 194 20.63 -11.73 14.80
CA VAL A 194 19.67 -10.70 14.38
C VAL A 194 20.40 -9.47 13.85
N LYS A 195 19.93 -8.96 12.70
CA LYS A 195 20.58 -7.86 11.99
C LYS A 195 19.76 -6.59 12.07
N LYS A 196 20.46 -5.45 12.06
CA LYS A 196 19.85 -4.14 11.84
C LYS A 196 19.14 -4.10 10.48
N GLN A 197 17.91 -3.61 10.47
CA GLN A 197 17.11 -3.48 9.26
C GLN A 197 17.12 -2.04 8.76
N LYS A 198 17.14 -1.88 7.43
CA LYS A 198 16.87 -0.59 6.80
C LYS A 198 15.35 -0.44 6.65
N PRO A 199 14.77 0.72 7.01
CA PRO A 199 13.36 0.99 6.75
C PRO A 199 13.07 0.90 5.24
N ASP A 200 11.89 0.40 4.90
CA ASP A 200 11.40 0.45 3.52
C ASP A 200 11.00 1.90 3.16
N THR A 201 11.10 2.25 1.89
CA THR A 201 10.68 3.56 1.36
C THR A 201 9.50 3.42 0.40
N GLY A 202 8.56 4.35 0.45
CA GLY A 202 7.33 4.31 -0.34
C GLY A 202 6.36 3.20 0.10
N PHE A 203 5.40 2.86 -0.77
CA PHE A 203 4.42 1.80 -0.49
C PHE A 203 5.07 0.41 -0.57
N THR A 204 4.91 -0.34 0.52
CA THR A 204 5.51 -1.66 0.70
C THR A 204 4.59 -2.77 0.19
N ASN A 205 5.13 -3.98 0.02
CA ASN A 205 4.29 -5.13 -0.34
C ASN A 205 3.22 -5.39 0.74
N ALA A 206 3.53 -5.13 2.01
CA ALA A 206 2.53 -5.20 3.08
C ALA A 206 1.35 -4.24 2.86
N ASP A 207 1.59 -3.00 2.40
CA ASP A 207 0.52 -2.04 2.10
C ASP A 207 -0.39 -2.56 0.98
N TYR A 208 0.20 -3.08 -0.09
CA TYR A 208 -0.56 -3.72 -1.18
C TYR A 208 -1.33 -4.96 -0.70
N ALA A 209 -0.74 -5.79 0.16
CA ALA A 209 -1.40 -6.99 0.70
C ALA A 209 -2.64 -6.64 1.54
N GLN A 210 -2.53 -5.61 2.38
CA GLN A 210 -3.65 -5.11 3.17
C GLN A 210 -4.77 -4.56 2.30
N GLU A 211 -4.44 -3.81 1.24
CA GLU A 211 -5.44 -3.28 0.32
C GLU A 211 -6.09 -4.39 -0.52
N VAL A 212 -5.32 -5.36 -1.04
CA VAL A 212 -5.85 -6.53 -1.75
C VAL A 212 -6.77 -7.35 -0.85
N MET A 213 -6.41 -7.57 0.41
CA MET A 213 -7.25 -8.27 1.38
C MET A 213 -8.58 -7.53 1.60
N ARG A 214 -8.53 -6.21 1.78
CA ARG A 214 -9.73 -5.38 1.93
C ARG A 214 -10.63 -5.49 0.71
N LEU A 215 -10.06 -5.41 -0.49
CA LEU A 215 -10.81 -5.45 -1.75
C LEU A 215 -11.40 -6.82 -2.06
N LYS A 216 -10.69 -7.92 -1.77
CA LYS A 216 -11.21 -9.29 -1.93
C LYS A 216 -12.46 -9.57 -1.09
N LYS A 217 -12.67 -8.82 0.01
CA LYS A 217 -13.90 -8.89 0.83
C LYS A 217 -15.07 -8.12 0.21
N LEU A 218 -14.79 -7.09 -0.59
CA LEU A 218 -15.80 -6.18 -1.15
C LEU A 218 -16.19 -6.52 -2.58
N LEU A 219 -15.23 -7.07 -3.34
CA LEU A 219 -15.36 -7.35 -4.76
C LEU A 219 -15.57 -8.85 -5.03
N PRO A 220 -16.34 -9.20 -6.07
CA PRO A 220 -16.48 -10.59 -6.49
C PRO A 220 -15.15 -11.25 -6.86
N LYS A 221 -15.10 -12.59 -6.75
CA LYS A 221 -13.88 -13.39 -7.00
C LYS A 221 -13.34 -13.29 -8.44
N ASN A 222 -14.16 -12.89 -9.41
CA ASN A 222 -13.74 -12.78 -10.81
C ASN A 222 -13.00 -11.47 -11.13
N PHE A 223 -12.80 -10.58 -10.14
CA PHE A 223 -11.93 -9.42 -10.31
C PHE A 223 -10.46 -9.82 -10.35
N SER A 224 -9.73 -9.17 -11.25
CA SER A 224 -8.29 -9.32 -11.42
C SER A 224 -7.54 -8.21 -10.72
N TYR A 225 -6.38 -8.54 -10.15
CA TYR A 225 -5.53 -7.62 -9.38
C TYR A 225 -4.13 -7.60 -9.99
N VAL A 226 -3.59 -6.41 -10.21
CA VAL A 226 -2.23 -6.20 -10.72
C VAL A 226 -1.56 -5.10 -9.91
N ILE A 227 -0.31 -5.30 -9.51
CA ILE A 227 0.47 -4.25 -8.86
C ILE A 227 1.40 -3.64 -9.90
N GLU A 228 1.21 -2.35 -10.14
CA GLU A 228 2.02 -1.53 -11.04
C GLU A 228 2.42 -0.28 -10.27
N LYS A 229 3.52 -0.37 -9.52
CA LYS A 229 3.90 0.65 -8.54
C LYS A 229 3.98 2.04 -9.22
N PRO A 230 3.42 3.09 -8.60
CA PRO A 230 2.93 3.17 -7.21
C PRO A 230 1.45 2.78 -7.01
N PHE A 231 0.80 2.16 -7.99
CA PHE A 231 -0.64 1.86 -7.98
C PHE A 231 -0.94 0.38 -7.74
N LEU A 232 -2.10 0.12 -7.12
CA LEU A 232 -2.80 -1.14 -7.25
C LEU A 232 -3.83 -1.01 -8.37
N ILE A 233 -3.94 -1.99 -9.25
CA ILE A 233 -4.91 -2.00 -10.34
C ILE A 233 -5.88 -3.16 -10.12
N VAL A 234 -7.16 -2.86 -10.25
CA VAL A 234 -8.25 -3.81 -10.06
C VAL A 234 -9.24 -3.68 -11.20
N GLY A 235 -9.60 -4.79 -11.85
CA GLY A 235 -10.54 -4.76 -12.97
C GLY A 235 -11.41 -6.00 -13.05
N ASP A 236 -12.58 -5.87 -13.68
CA ASP A 236 -13.58 -6.94 -13.84
C ASP A 236 -13.55 -7.61 -15.23
N GLU A 237 -12.48 -7.35 -15.98
CA GLU A 237 -12.08 -8.14 -17.15
C GLU A 237 -11.17 -9.32 -16.74
N ASN A 238 -10.92 -10.22 -17.69
CA ASN A 238 -9.95 -11.32 -17.52
C ASN A 238 -8.56 -10.79 -17.13
N SER A 239 -7.82 -11.55 -16.33
CA SER A 239 -6.51 -11.18 -15.80
C SER A 239 -5.48 -10.80 -16.86
N MET A 240 -5.48 -11.47 -18.02
CA MET A 240 -4.59 -11.13 -19.13
C MET A 240 -4.89 -9.73 -19.70
N VAL A 241 -6.18 -9.40 -19.82
CA VAL A 241 -6.62 -8.08 -20.32
C VAL A 241 -6.25 -6.98 -19.32
N VAL A 242 -6.53 -7.19 -18.03
CA VAL A 242 -6.18 -6.22 -16.97
C VAL A 242 -4.65 -6.03 -16.91
N GLN A 243 -3.87 -7.10 -17.03
CA GLN A 243 -2.41 -7.03 -17.05
C GLN A 243 -1.88 -6.31 -18.30
N GLN A 244 -2.50 -6.52 -19.47
CA GLN A 244 -2.14 -5.81 -20.69
C GLN A 244 -2.44 -4.31 -20.57
N ARG A 245 -3.59 -3.92 -20.02
CA ARG A 245 -3.93 -2.52 -19.76
C ARG A 245 -2.99 -1.86 -18.74
N SER A 246 -2.64 -2.60 -17.68
CA SER A 246 -1.60 -2.19 -16.71
C SER A 246 -0.31 -1.84 -17.42
N LYS A 247 0.25 -2.76 -18.21
CA LYS A 247 1.53 -2.57 -18.89
C LYS A 247 1.47 -1.46 -19.95
N ARG A 248 0.43 -1.46 -20.80
CA ARG A 248 0.35 -0.56 -21.96
C ARG A 248 -0.06 0.87 -21.61
N THR A 249 -0.79 1.06 -20.52
CA THR A 249 -1.29 2.39 -20.14
C THR A 249 -0.69 2.85 -18.82
N VAL A 250 -0.87 2.11 -17.73
CA VAL A 250 -0.45 2.56 -16.39
C VAL A 250 1.07 2.61 -16.27
N ALA A 251 1.77 1.53 -16.59
CA ALA A 251 3.24 1.48 -16.51
C ALA A 251 3.88 2.52 -17.43
N TRP A 252 3.39 2.58 -18.68
CA TRP A 252 3.85 3.53 -19.69
C TRP A 252 3.66 4.99 -19.24
N ALA A 253 2.44 5.35 -18.82
CA ALA A 253 2.14 6.71 -18.37
C ALA A 253 2.95 7.08 -17.13
N THR A 254 3.00 6.19 -16.13
CA THR A 254 3.79 6.37 -14.90
C THR A 254 5.24 6.68 -15.23
N ALA A 255 5.89 5.85 -16.05
CA ALA A 255 7.30 6.03 -16.40
C ALA A 255 7.55 7.37 -17.11
N HIS A 256 6.73 7.73 -18.09
CA HIS A 256 6.96 8.93 -18.89
C HIS A 256 6.53 10.23 -18.21
N LEU A 257 5.46 10.21 -17.39
CA LEU A 257 5.05 11.36 -16.58
C LEU A 257 6.11 11.69 -15.52
N LYS A 258 6.61 10.68 -14.79
CA LYS A 258 7.69 10.86 -13.81
C LYS A 258 8.96 11.40 -14.46
N LYS A 259 9.38 10.81 -15.59
CA LYS A 259 10.53 11.29 -16.35
C LYS A 259 10.40 12.74 -16.80
N SER A 260 9.18 13.21 -17.06
CA SER A 260 8.94 14.55 -17.63
C SER A 260 8.72 15.63 -16.57
N TYR A 261 8.05 15.30 -15.46
CA TYR A 261 7.54 16.28 -14.48
C TYR A 261 7.73 15.87 -13.02
N PHE A 262 7.44 14.62 -12.67
CA PHE A 262 7.14 14.25 -11.28
C PHE A 262 8.28 13.47 -10.61
N ALA A 263 8.88 14.07 -9.58
CA ALA A 263 9.96 13.46 -8.81
C ALA A 263 9.43 12.56 -7.68
N LYS A 264 8.24 12.87 -7.15
CA LYS A 264 7.58 12.15 -6.06
C LYS A 264 6.44 11.29 -6.60
N ASP A 265 6.27 10.10 -6.03
CA ASP A 265 5.07 9.29 -6.21
C ASP A 265 3.88 9.89 -5.44
N PRO A 266 2.62 9.47 -5.74
CA PRO A 266 1.44 9.90 -5.01
C PRO A 266 1.60 9.76 -3.49
N LYS A 267 1.05 10.71 -2.73
CA LYS A 267 1.17 10.77 -1.26
C LYS A 267 0.45 9.60 -0.55
N LYS A 268 -0.49 8.93 -1.23
CA LYS A 268 -1.29 7.82 -0.70
C LYS A 268 -1.28 6.64 -1.67
N LEU A 269 -1.47 5.42 -1.16
CA LEU A 269 -1.61 4.24 -2.01
C LEU A 269 -2.95 4.34 -2.74
N LEU A 270 -2.90 4.45 -4.06
CA LEU A 270 -4.08 4.61 -4.91
C LEU A 270 -4.44 3.30 -5.61
N THR A 271 -5.74 3.02 -5.66
CA THR A 271 -6.29 1.91 -6.43
C THR A 271 -6.91 2.43 -7.73
N ILE A 272 -6.44 1.92 -8.87
CA ILE A 272 -7.02 2.15 -10.19
C ILE A 272 -8.06 1.06 -10.46
N TYR A 273 -9.33 1.45 -10.53
CA TYR A 273 -10.45 0.58 -10.87
C TYR A 273 -10.72 0.66 -12.38
N LEU A 274 -10.53 -0.44 -13.09
CA LEU A 274 -10.79 -0.59 -14.52
C LEU A 274 -12.08 -1.37 -14.70
N PHE A 275 -13.21 -0.67 -14.76
CA PHE A 275 -14.51 -1.29 -15.01
C PHE A 275 -14.73 -1.43 -16.51
N LYS A 276 -15.04 -2.65 -16.94
CA LYS A 276 -15.09 -3.07 -18.35
C LYS A 276 -16.05 -2.28 -19.23
N ASP A 277 -17.12 -1.73 -18.65
CA ASP A 277 -18.17 -0.99 -19.35
C ASP A 277 -18.91 -0.01 -18.43
N LYS A 278 -19.83 0.77 -19.02
CA LYS A 278 -20.67 1.76 -18.32
C LYS A 278 -21.53 1.15 -17.22
N ALA A 279 -22.04 -0.07 -17.41
CA ALA A 279 -22.92 -0.72 -16.45
C ALA A 279 -22.13 -1.15 -15.21
N SER A 280 -20.96 -1.77 -15.41
CA SER A 280 -20.03 -2.13 -14.34
C SER A 280 -19.53 -0.89 -13.59
N TYR A 281 -19.11 0.14 -14.32
CA TYR A 281 -18.67 1.43 -13.77
C TYR A 281 -19.71 2.01 -12.81
N ARG A 282 -20.96 2.19 -13.27
CA ARG A 282 -22.05 2.73 -12.43
C ARG A 282 -22.37 1.84 -11.24
N LYS A 283 -22.45 0.51 -11.46
CA LYS A 283 -22.77 -0.46 -10.41
C LYS A 283 -21.75 -0.40 -9.27
N TYR A 284 -20.45 -0.40 -9.59
CA TYR A 284 -19.42 -0.47 -8.58
C TYR A 284 -19.07 0.87 -7.96
N CYS A 285 -19.23 2.00 -8.65
CA CYS A 285 -19.23 3.32 -8.00
C CYS A 285 -20.26 3.39 -6.86
N TRP A 286 -21.49 2.92 -7.13
CA TRP A 286 -22.54 2.86 -6.12
C TRP A 286 -22.21 1.85 -5.01
N LYS A 287 -21.72 0.65 -5.36
CA LYS A 287 -21.42 -0.40 -4.36
C LYS A 287 -20.29 0.01 -3.41
N LEU A 288 -19.23 0.62 -3.93
CA LEU A 288 -18.03 0.95 -3.16
C LEU A 288 -18.19 2.26 -2.37
N TRP A 289 -18.84 3.27 -2.94
CA TRP A 289 -18.83 4.62 -2.39
C TRP A 289 -20.20 5.30 -2.32
N ARG A 290 -21.28 4.60 -2.71
CA ARG A 290 -22.62 5.20 -2.87
C ARG A 290 -22.62 6.42 -3.79
N ASP A 291 -21.69 6.41 -4.74
CA ASP A 291 -21.45 7.52 -5.65
C ASP A 291 -22.19 7.31 -6.98
N LYS A 292 -22.78 8.39 -7.50
CA LYS A 292 -23.38 8.46 -8.83
C LYS A 292 -22.48 9.35 -9.69
N PRO A 293 -21.53 8.76 -10.44
CA PRO A 293 -20.57 9.54 -11.18
C PRO A 293 -21.24 10.46 -12.20
N THR A 294 -20.82 11.71 -12.22
CA THR A 294 -21.33 12.75 -13.14
C THR A 294 -20.73 12.64 -14.53
N THR A 295 -19.60 11.94 -14.68
CA THR A 295 -18.93 11.67 -15.96
C THR A 295 -19.16 10.21 -16.39
N PRO A 296 -19.28 9.92 -17.69
CA PRO A 296 -19.38 8.54 -18.18
C PRO A 296 -18.00 7.87 -18.39
N TYR A 297 -16.89 8.58 -18.17
CA TYR A 297 -15.54 8.17 -18.57
C TYR A 297 -14.71 7.67 -17.39
N GLY A 298 -14.63 8.49 -16.35
CA GLY A 298 -13.82 8.23 -15.17
C GLY A 298 -13.57 9.50 -14.36
N TYR A 299 -12.91 9.32 -13.22
CA TYR A 299 -12.51 10.39 -12.32
C TYR A 299 -11.47 9.92 -11.31
N TYR A 300 -10.64 10.84 -10.85
CA TYR A 300 -9.83 10.74 -9.65
C TYR A 300 -10.63 11.16 -8.40
N SER A 301 -10.51 10.39 -7.33
CA SER A 301 -11.07 10.69 -6.01
C SER A 301 -9.98 10.61 -4.93
N SER A 302 -9.47 11.78 -4.52
CA SER A 302 -8.49 11.88 -3.42
C SER A 302 -9.06 11.41 -2.08
N ALA A 303 -10.37 11.59 -1.86
CA ALA A 303 -11.06 11.12 -0.65
C ALA A 303 -11.08 9.58 -0.55
N ASN A 304 -11.30 8.91 -1.68
CA ASN A 304 -11.39 7.44 -1.74
C ASN A 304 -10.07 6.77 -2.13
N ASN A 305 -9.00 7.53 -2.33
CA ASN A 305 -7.71 7.04 -2.82
C ASN A 305 -7.87 6.21 -4.11
N ALA A 306 -8.70 6.70 -5.04
CA ALA A 306 -9.14 5.90 -6.18
C ALA A 306 -9.04 6.66 -7.51
N LEU A 307 -8.67 5.96 -8.58
CA LEU A 307 -8.93 6.37 -9.95
C LEU A 307 -9.95 5.39 -10.51
N VAL A 308 -11.09 5.89 -10.96
CA VAL A 308 -12.23 5.06 -11.30
C VAL A 308 -12.54 5.22 -12.77
N MET A 309 -12.41 4.14 -13.55
CA MET A 309 -12.49 4.20 -15.01
C MET A 309 -13.59 3.32 -15.56
N ASN A 310 -14.40 3.87 -16.47
CA ASN A 310 -15.09 3.11 -17.49
C ASN A 310 -14.10 2.86 -18.64
N ILE A 311 -13.40 1.73 -18.62
CA ILE A 311 -12.28 1.53 -19.54
C ILE A 311 -12.71 1.30 -21.00
N ALA A 312 -13.99 1.04 -21.25
CA ALA A 312 -14.56 0.97 -22.60
C ALA A 312 -14.49 2.32 -23.34
N THR A 313 -14.38 3.45 -22.64
CA THR A 313 -14.25 4.77 -23.28
C THR A 313 -12.81 5.09 -23.72
N GLY A 314 -11.88 4.16 -23.51
CA GLY A 314 -10.48 4.28 -23.92
C GLY A 314 -9.53 4.65 -22.77
N GLY A 315 -8.23 4.36 -22.98
CA GLY A 315 -7.18 4.59 -21.98
C GLY A 315 -6.76 6.06 -21.81
N GLY A 316 -7.17 6.95 -22.71
CA GLY A 316 -6.81 8.37 -22.67
C GLY A 316 -7.30 9.08 -21.40
N THR A 317 -8.54 8.82 -20.99
CA THR A 317 -9.08 9.34 -19.73
C THR A 317 -8.30 8.82 -18.52
N LEU A 318 -7.81 7.58 -18.55
CA LEU A 318 -7.00 7.07 -17.44
C LEU A 318 -5.68 7.84 -17.30
N VAL A 319 -5.02 8.18 -18.41
CA VAL A 319 -3.79 8.99 -18.36
C VAL A 319 -4.07 10.39 -17.81
N HIS A 320 -5.20 11.00 -18.17
CA HIS A 320 -5.68 12.25 -17.57
C HIS A 320 -5.77 12.12 -16.05
N GLU A 321 -6.54 11.15 -15.55
CA GLU A 321 -6.75 10.97 -14.11
C GLU A 321 -5.46 10.64 -13.35
N MET A 322 -4.50 9.97 -13.99
CA MET A 322 -3.18 9.69 -13.41
C MET A 322 -2.35 10.95 -13.18
N VAL A 323 -2.54 12.03 -13.94
CA VAL A 323 -1.78 13.27 -13.73
C VAL A 323 -2.10 13.90 -12.38
N HIS A 324 -3.38 13.91 -11.97
CA HIS A 324 -3.81 14.60 -10.75
C HIS A 324 -3.09 14.14 -9.46
N PRO A 325 -3.00 12.85 -9.12
CA PRO A 325 -2.33 12.43 -7.90
C PRO A 325 -0.81 12.65 -7.94
N PHE A 326 -0.20 12.60 -9.13
CA PHE A 326 1.20 13.02 -9.28
C PHE A 326 1.34 14.54 -9.09
N MET A 327 0.43 15.34 -9.63
CA MET A 327 0.41 16.79 -9.45
C MET A 327 0.26 17.13 -7.96
N GLU A 328 -0.70 16.54 -7.26
CA GLU A 328 -0.96 16.72 -5.82
C GLU A 328 0.28 16.40 -4.96
N ALA A 329 1.12 15.45 -5.39
CA ALA A 329 2.33 15.07 -4.69
C ALA A 329 3.54 15.99 -4.96
N ASN A 330 3.56 16.69 -6.09
CA ASN A 330 4.73 17.42 -6.58
C ASN A 330 4.54 18.94 -6.67
N PHE A 331 3.29 19.41 -6.66
CA PHE A 331 2.93 20.81 -6.78
C PHE A 331 1.82 21.13 -5.77
N ASP A 332 2.23 21.51 -4.56
CA ASP A 332 1.31 21.95 -3.52
C ASP A 332 0.54 23.19 -4.00
N GLU A 333 -0.79 23.20 -3.83
CA GLU A 333 -1.69 24.28 -4.25
C GLU A 333 -1.67 24.60 -5.76
N CYS A 334 -1.41 23.60 -6.62
CA CYS A 334 -1.50 23.76 -8.06
C CYS A 334 -2.88 24.32 -8.49
N PRO A 335 -2.96 25.43 -9.25
CA PRO A 335 -4.25 26.00 -9.63
C PRO A 335 -4.97 25.11 -10.66
N ALA A 336 -6.31 25.17 -10.62
CA ALA A 336 -7.18 24.32 -11.42
C ALA A 336 -6.84 24.37 -12.93
N TRP A 337 -6.55 25.56 -13.47
CA TRP A 337 -6.24 25.70 -14.90
C TRP A 337 -5.02 24.86 -15.32
N PHE A 338 -3.99 24.76 -14.48
CA PHE A 338 -2.77 24.05 -14.84
C PHE A 338 -2.88 22.56 -14.52
N ASN A 339 -3.53 22.22 -13.41
CA ASN A 339 -3.84 20.83 -13.07
C ASN A 339 -4.64 20.15 -14.19
N GLU A 340 -5.74 20.79 -14.61
CA GLU A 340 -6.60 20.30 -15.69
C GLU A 340 -5.96 20.49 -17.07
N GLY A 341 -5.23 21.59 -17.29
CA GLY A 341 -4.54 21.84 -18.56
C GLY A 341 -3.48 20.79 -18.87
N LEU A 342 -2.68 20.39 -17.87
CA LEU A 342 -1.68 19.33 -18.01
C LEU A 342 -2.32 17.94 -18.06
N ALA A 343 -3.35 17.65 -17.25
CA ALA A 343 -4.04 16.36 -17.28
C ALA A 343 -4.72 16.13 -18.63
N SER A 344 -5.50 17.12 -19.07
CA SER A 344 -6.17 17.08 -20.38
C SER A 344 -5.18 17.08 -21.54
N LEU A 345 -3.95 17.59 -21.37
CA LEU A 345 -2.87 17.48 -22.37
C LEU A 345 -2.70 16.03 -22.84
N TYR A 346 -2.78 15.07 -21.92
CA TYR A 346 -2.45 13.68 -22.16
C TYR A 346 -3.64 12.75 -22.43
N GLU A 347 -4.86 13.29 -22.52
CA GLU A 347 -6.07 12.56 -22.95
C GLU A 347 -5.88 11.87 -24.32
N GLN A 348 -5.11 12.51 -25.20
CA GLN A 348 -4.60 11.90 -26.41
C GLN A 348 -3.09 12.08 -26.36
N SER A 349 -2.35 10.99 -26.18
CA SER A 349 -0.90 11.05 -25.96
C SER A 349 -0.14 9.90 -26.60
N GLY A 350 1.15 10.13 -26.78
CA GLY A 350 2.08 9.14 -27.29
C GLY A 350 3.51 9.52 -26.94
N ARG A 351 4.47 8.93 -27.65
CA ARG A 351 5.90 9.15 -27.41
C ARG A 351 6.54 9.90 -28.56
N ARG A 352 7.27 10.98 -28.25
CA ARG A 352 8.16 11.68 -29.18
C ARG A 352 9.49 11.92 -28.50
N ASN A 353 10.59 11.45 -29.10
CA ASN A 353 11.96 11.58 -28.56
C ASN A 353 12.11 11.09 -27.10
N GLY A 354 11.51 9.94 -26.78
CA GLY A 354 11.61 9.32 -25.46
C GLY A 354 10.87 10.06 -24.33
N GLN A 355 9.99 11.00 -24.68
CA GLN A 355 9.12 11.76 -23.77
C GLN A 355 7.65 11.53 -24.11
N ILE A 356 6.78 11.62 -23.10
CA ILE A 356 5.34 11.71 -23.35
C ILE A 356 5.02 13.07 -23.97
N VAL A 357 4.17 13.04 -24.98
CA VAL A 357 3.62 14.24 -25.62
C VAL A 357 2.11 14.08 -25.79
N GLY A 358 1.37 15.16 -25.58
CA GLY A 358 -0.02 15.26 -25.99
C GLY A 358 -0.14 15.50 -27.49
N PHE A 359 -1.23 15.02 -28.08
CA PHE A 359 -1.64 15.31 -29.46
C PHE A 359 -2.92 16.16 -29.47
N THR A 360 -3.29 16.67 -30.64
CA THR A 360 -4.59 17.31 -30.83
C THR A 360 -5.71 16.31 -30.55
N ASN A 361 -6.85 16.77 -30.02
CA ASN A 361 -8.01 15.90 -29.78
C ASN A 361 -9.33 16.61 -30.09
N TRP A 362 -10.44 15.93 -29.79
CA TRP A 362 -11.81 16.40 -30.00
C TRP A 362 -12.10 17.79 -29.41
N ARG A 363 -11.38 18.23 -28.37
CA ARG A 363 -11.55 19.56 -27.76
C ARG A 363 -11.14 20.70 -28.71
N LEU A 364 -10.31 20.44 -29.73
CA LEU A 364 -9.88 21.45 -30.71
C LEU A 364 -11.07 22.12 -31.42
N LYS A 365 -12.06 21.33 -31.82
CA LYS A 365 -13.24 21.83 -32.54
C LYS A 365 -14.03 22.80 -31.68
N GLY A 366 -14.24 22.45 -30.40
CA GLY A 366 -14.87 23.32 -29.42
C GLY A 366 -14.09 24.61 -29.24
N LEU A 367 -12.77 24.52 -29.03
CA LEU A 367 -11.91 25.70 -28.86
C LEU A 367 -11.96 26.64 -30.07
N LYS A 368 -11.87 26.12 -31.30
CA LYS A 368 -11.98 26.94 -32.51
C LYS A 368 -13.32 27.68 -32.61
N THR A 369 -14.39 27.08 -32.09
CA THR A 369 -15.71 27.72 -32.02
C THR A 369 -15.71 28.83 -30.97
N GLN A 370 -15.13 28.58 -29.80
CA GLN A 370 -15.00 29.59 -28.73
C GLN A 370 -14.15 30.79 -29.16
N ILE A 371 -13.07 30.58 -29.92
CA ILE A 371 -12.23 31.66 -30.45
C ILE A 371 -13.06 32.65 -31.27
N LYS A 372 -14.02 32.18 -32.08
CA LYS A 372 -14.90 33.06 -32.87
C LYS A 372 -15.82 33.93 -32.01
N GLY A 373 -16.19 33.46 -30.83
CA GLY A 373 -17.02 34.21 -29.86
C GLY A 373 -16.21 35.08 -28.89
N GLY A 374 -14.88 35.07 -28.98
CA GLY A 374 -13.98 35.74 -28.04
C GLY A 374 -13.67 34.87 -26.82
N LEU A 375 -12.37 34.59 -26.60
CA LEU A 375 -11.90 33.90 -25.40
C LEU A 375 -11.66 34.89 -24.26
N MET A 376 -11.73 34.38 -23.03
CA MET A 376 -11.17 35.11 -21.90
C MET A 376 -9.66 35.28 -22.06
N SER A 377 -9.11 36.36 -21.49
CA SER A 377 -7.66 36.59 -21.53
C SER A 377 -6.91 35.52 -20.74
N PHE A 378 -5.67 35.20 -21.13
CA PHE A 378 -4.84 34.30 -20.34
C PHE A 378 -4.64 34.79 -18.90
N LYS A 379 -4.53 36.10 -18.67
CA LYS A 379 -4.46 36.66 -17.31
C LYS A 379 -5.69 36.27 -16.47
N LYS A 380 -6.88 36.35 -17.07
CA LYS A 380 -8.14 35.96 -16.42
C LYS A 380 -8.22 34.44 -16.22
N LEU A 381 -7.90 33.65 -17.24
CA LEU A 381 -7.91 32.18 -17.18
C LEU A 381 -6.99 31.65 -16.08
N LEU A 382 -5.75 32.14 -16.03
CA LEU A 382 -4.76 31.64 -15.07
C LEU A 382 -5.08 32.06 -13.63
N SER A 383 -5.89 33.11 -13.46
CA SER A 383 -6.31 33.63 -12.15
C SER A 383 -7.69 33.12 -11.70
N THR A 384 -8.33 32.22 -12.44
CA THR A 384 -9.63 31.67 -12.01
C THR A 384 -9.48 30.84 -10.74
N SER A 385 -10.41 31.04 -9.80
CA SER A 385 -10.63 30.06 -8.73
C SER A 385 -11.11 28.71 -9.32
N SER A 386 -11.01 27.63 -8.52
CA SER A 386 -11.51 26.31 -8.93
C SER A 386 -12.98 26.37 -9.37
N ASN A 387 -13.86 27.03 -8.60
CA ASN A 387 -15.28 27.15 -8.94
C ASN A 387 -15.51 27.86 -10.27
N GLN A 388 -14.78 28.95 -10.53
CA GLN A 388 -14.85 29.67 -11.81
C GLN A 388 -14.30 28.83 -12.97
N PHE A 389 -13.24 28.05 -12.73
CA PHE A 389 -12.64 27.19 -13.74
C PHE A 389 -13.60 26.08 -14.17
N TYR A 390 -14.14 25.32 -13.20
CA TYR A 390 -15.04 24.19 -13.47
C TYR A 390 -16.45 24.63 -13.90
N GLY A 391 -16.90 25.83 -13.50
CA GLY A 391 -18.19 26.38 -13.93
C GLY A 391 -18.23 26.89 -15.37
N GLY A 392 -17.11 26.91 -16.09
CA GLY A 392 -17.01 27.42 -17.46
C GLY A 392 -16.36 26.42 -18.44
N ASN A 393 -16.39 26.75 -19.72
CA ASN A 393 -15.76 25.94 -20.78
C ASN A 393 -14.26 26.28 -20.93
N ASN A 394 -13.49 26.11 -19.85
CA ASN A 394 -12.11 26.59 -19.73
C ASN A 394 -11.05 25.53 -20.06
N TYR A 395 -11.44 24.25 -20.04
CA TYR A 395 -10.56 23.10 -20.26
C TYR A 395 -9.82 23.17 -21.59
N ALA A 396 -10.53 23.50 -22.68
CA ALA A 396 -9.93 23.50 -24.01
C ALA A 396 -8.86 24.60 -24.13
N GLN A 397 -9.12 25.80 -23.60
CA GLN A 397 -8.14 26.88 -23.61
C GLN A 397 -6.90 26.53 -22.79
N ALA A 398 -7.08 25.98 -21.58
CA ALA A 398 -5.97 25.54 -20.72
C ALA A 398 -5.14 24.41 -21.35
N ARG A 399 -5.80 23.36 -21.87
CA ARG A 399 -5.17 22.25 -22.60
C ARG A 399 -4.29 22.75 -23.73
N TYR A 400 -4.82 23.65 -24.55
CA TYR A 400 -4.14 24.10 -25.76
C TYR A 400 -3.06 25.16 -25.48
N LEU A 401 -3.10 25.84 -24.33
CA LEU A 401 -1.95 26.57 -23.82
C LEU A 401 -0.82 25.62 -23.44
N CYS A 402 -1.10 24.54 -22.69
CA CYS A 402 -0.12 23.51 -22.38
C CYS A 402 0.43 22.84 -23.65
N TYR A 403 -0.43 22.57 -24.63
CA TYR A 403 -0.04 22.02 -25.94
C TYR A 403 0.88 22.98 -26.71
N TYR A 404 0.58 24.28 -26.75
CA TYR A 404 1.46 25.27 -27.36
C TYR A 404 2.85 25.29 -26.70
N LEU A 405 2.89 25.34 -25.36
CA LEU A 405 4.15 25.29 -24.62
C LEU A 405 4.92 23.99 -24.90
N GLN A 406 4.22 22.87 -25.09
CA GLN A 406 4.86 21.61 -25.47
C GLN A 406 5.50 21.70 -26.85
N GLU A 407 4.76 22.19 -27.87
CA GLU A 407 5.27 22.28 -29.24
C GLU A 407 6.43 23.28 -29.36
N LYS A 408 6.47 24.29 -28.49
CA LYS A 408 7.61 25.21 -28.36
C LYS A 408 8.73 24.69 -27.46
N LYS A 409 8.64 23.46 -26.95
CA LYS A 409 9.59 22.83 -25.99
C LYS A 409 9.75 23.59 -24.67
N LEU A 410 8.77 24.43 -24.31
CA LEU A 410 8.75 25.26 -23.10
C LEU A 410 8.03 24.62 -21.92
N LEU A 411 7.10 23.68 -22.14
CA LEU A 411 6.19 23.19 -21.08
C LEU A 411 6.90 22.64 -19.83
N ARG A 412 7.98 21.87 -20.00
CA ARG A 412 8.74 21.34 -18.85
C ARG A 412 9.53 22.43 -18.11
N LYS A 413 10.06 23.41 -18.84
CA LYS A 413 10.73 24.58 -18.23
C LYS A 413 9.70 25.37 -17.43
N TYR A 414 8.52 25.62 -18.03
CA TYR A 414 7.38 26.26 -17.40
C TYR A 414 6.96 25.54 -16.11
N TYR A 415 6.71 24.23 -16.16
CA TYR A 415 6.37 23.44 -14.97
C TYR A 415 7.38 23.62 -13.83
N LYS A 416 8.67 23.46 -14.12
CA LYS A 416 9.74 23.58 -13.10
C LYS A 416 9.80 24.99 -12.51
N SER A 417 9.73 26.02 -13.35
CA SER A 417 9.72 27.41 -12.92
C SER A 417 8.47 27.74 -12.10
N PHE A 418 7.32 27.24 -12.51
CA PHE A 418 6.05 27.51 -11.84
C PHE A 418 6.02 26.86 -10.45
N VAL A 419 6.36 25.58 -10.33
CA VAL A 419 6.48 24.91 -9.02
C VAL A 419 7.42 25.68 -8.08
N LYS A 420 8.56 26.18 -8.59
CA LYS A 420 9.51 26.96 -7.79
C LYS A 420 8.94 28.31 -7.32
N ASN A 421 8.10 28.94 -8.14
CA ASN A 421 7.63 30.31 -7.93
C ASN A 421 6.21 30.40 -7.37
N ALA A 422 5.49 29.28 -7.21
CA ALA A 422 4.06 29.23 -6.90
C ALA A 422 3.64 30.09 -5.69
N LYS A 423 4.49 30.22 -4.66
CA LYS A 423 4.18 31.07 -3.50
C LYS A 423 4.10 32.56 -3.83
N LYS A 424 4.87 33.02 -4.83
CA LYS A 424 4.93 34.43 -5.27
C LYS A 424 4.00 34.68 -6.46
N ASP A 425 3.82 33.67 -7.30
CA ASP A 425 2.98 33.69 -8.48
C ASP A 425 2.04 32.47 -8.44
N PRO A 426 0.98 32.49 -7.61
CA PRO A 426 0.09 31.34 -7.45
C PRO A 426 -0.71 31.02 -8.71
N SER A 427 -0.89 32.01 -9.59
CA SER A 427 -1.56 31.82 -10.89
C SER A 427 -0.65 31.18 -11.93
N GLY A 428 0.67 31.36 -11.83
CA GLY A 428 1.65 30.99 -12.84
C GLY A 428 1.70 31.95 -14.03
N TYR A 429 1.02 33.09 -13.96
CA TYR A 429 0.91 34.06 -15.06
C TYR A 429 2.23 34.80 -15.28
N ASP A 430 2.86 35.30 -14.22
CA ASP A 430 4.13 36.01 -14.35
C ASP A 430 5.24 35.07 -14.82
N THR A 431 5.22 33.83 -14.32
CA THR A 431 6.07 32.75 -14.81
C THR A 431 5.85 32.48 -16.29
N LEU A 432 4.60 32.53 -16.76
CA LEU A 432 4.26 32.31 -18.17
C LEU A 432 4.81 33.45 -19.04
N VAL A 433 4.61 34.69 -18.61
CA VAL A 433 5.15 35.91 -19.24
C VAL A 433 6.66 35.80 -19.41
N THR A 434 7.39 35.45 -18.35
CA THR A 434 8.86 35.28 -18.41
C THR A 434 9.27 34.15 -19.35
N ILE A 435 8.57 33.01 -19.33
CA ILE A 435 8.90 31.85 -20.18
C ILE A 435 8.67 32.14 -21.66
N LEU A 436 7.67 32.97 -21.98
CA LEU A 436 7.37 33.39 -23.34
C LEU A 436 8.22 34.58 -23.81
N GLY A 437 8.86 35.31 -22.89
CA GLY A 437 9.59 36.55 -23.18
C GLY A 437 8.67 37.73 -23.52
N ALA A 438 7.45 37.75 -22.96
CA ALA A 438 6.33 38.59 -23.40
C ALA A 438 5.90 39.65 -22.37
N GLU A 439 6.78 40.56 -21.98
CA GLU A 439 6.54 41.52 -20.88
C GLU A 439 5.40 42.54 -21.14
N GLY A 440 4.58 42.80 -20.10
CA GLY A 440 3.69 43.97 -19.91
C GLY A 440 2.48 44.13 -20.86
N LYS A 441 2.69 44.19 -22.17
CA LYS A 441 1.65 44.39 -23.22
C LYS A 441 1.66 43.30 -24.30
N ASP A 442 2.65 42.42 -24.28
CA ASP A 442 2.80 41.40 -25.31
C ASP A 442 1.84 40.21 -25.13
N MET A 443 1.31 39.96 -23.93
CA MET A 443 0.40 38.82 -23.71
C MET A 443 -0.92 38.88 -24.51
N VAL A 444 -1.43 40.08 -24.84
CA VAL A 444 -2.60 40.23 -25.72
C VAL A 444 -2.23 39.90 -27.17
N LYS A 445 -1.05 40.36 -27.64
CA LYS A 445 -0.53 40.03 -28.97
C LYS A 445 -0.22 38.53 -29.08
N PHE A 446 0.43 37.98 -28.06
CA PHE A 446 0.66 36.56 -27.91
C PHE A 446 -0.65 35.77 -27.98
N GLN A 447 -1.69 36.17 -27.24
CA GLN A 447 -2.96 35.46 -27.28
C GLN A 447 -3.57 35.46 -28.69
N LYS A 448 -3.57 36.59 -29.39
CA LYS A 448 -4.02 36.65 -30.79
C LYS A 448 -3.18 35.77 -31.72
N ALA A 449 -1.86 35.78 -31.56
CA ALA A 449 -0.95 34.92 -32.33
C ALA A 449 -1.18 33.43 -32.02
N TRP A 450 -1.44 33.10 -30.76
CA TRP A 450 -1.80 31.76 -30.31
C TRP A 450 -3.16 31.33 -30.89
N GLU A 451 -4.18 32.19 -30.89
CA GLU A 451 -5.49 31.91 -31.51
C GLU A 451 -5.35 31.63 -33.02
N LEU A 452 -4.53 32.42 -33.73
CA LEU A 452 -4.19 32.17 -35.14
C LEU A 452 -3.39 30.88 -35.33
N TRP A 453 -2.54 30.50 -34.38
CA TRP A 453 -1.85 29.21 -34.42
C TRP A 453 -2.81 28.05 -34.21
N ILE A 454 -3.75 28.17 -33.27
CA ILE A 454 -4.80 27.17 -33.02
C ILE A 454 -5.69 26.98 -34.26
N SER A 455 -6.05 28.05 -34.97
CA SER A 455 -6.90 27.95 -36.16
C SER A 455 -6.26 27.09 -37.27
N LYS A 456 -4.93 27.08 -37.36
CA LYS A 456 -4.13 26.28 -38.30
C LYS A 456 -3.95 24.81 -37.88
N LEU A 457 -4.21 24.47 -36.61
CA LEU A 457 -4.09 23.08 -36.17
C LEU A 457 -5.17 22.19 -36.78
N VAL A 458 -4.84 20.94 -37.04
CA VAL A 458 -5.77 19.92 -37.52
C VAL A 458 -5.91 18.85 -36.43
N TYR A 459 -7.14 18.38 -36.21
CA TYR A 459 -7.36 17.20 -35.39
C TYR A 459 -6.87 15.99 -36.20
N ARG A 460 -5.82 15.34 -35.71
CA ARG A 460 -5.20 14.18 -36.35
C ARG A 460 -5.56 12.92 -35.59
#